data_AF-A0A934E3H2-F1
#
_entry.id   AF-A0A934E3H2-F1
#
_cell.length_a   1.000
_cell.length_b   1.000
_cell.length_c   1.000
_cell.angle_alpha   90.00
_cell.angle_beta   90.00
_cell.angle_gamma   90.00
#
_symmetry.space_group_name_H-M   'P 1'
#
loop_
_entity.id
_entity.type
_entity.pdbx_description
1 polymer ?
#
loop_
_entity_poly.entity_id
_entity_poly.type
_entity_poly.pdbx_seq_one_letter_code
_entity_poly.pdbx_strand_id
1 'polypeptide(L)'
;MKTMEKSPPRYQTMKDEGASATDIYRATVADGVDPIAQLRIVRELFGLTLVEAKEVSLAAMGCPQSLDEIQGGLAEDLEQALEEEPNSK
;
A
#
# COMPACT_ATOMS: atom_id res chain seq x y z
N MET A 1 1.96 8.96 -26.91
CA MET A 1 1.43 9.46 -25.63
C MET A 1 0.26 8.54 -25.24
N LYS A 2 0.48 7.55 -24.35
CA LYS A 2 -0.61 6.67 -23.89
C LYS A 2 -1.48 7.46 -22.91
N THR A 3 -2.78 7.48 -23.18
CA THR A 3 -3.81 8.18 -22.42
C THR A 3 -3.80 7.76 -20.96
N MET A 4 -3.90 8.74 -20.07
CA MET A 4 -4.16 8.55 -18.63
C MET A 4 -5.49 7.79 -18.48
N GLU A 5 -5.43 6.47 -18.28
CA GLU A 5 -6.62 5.71 -17.92
C GLU A 5 -6.95 6.04 -16.46
N LYS A 6 -8.01 6.83 -16.31
CA LYS A 6 -8.77 6.98 -15.06
C LYS A 6 -9.01 5.59 -14.47
N SER A 7 -9.02 5.51 -13.14
CA SER A 7 -9.45 4.32 -12.39
C SER A 7 -10.62 3.59 -13.08
N PRO A 8 -10.51 2.26 -13.34
CA PRO A 8 -11.50 1.50 -14.09
C PRO A 8 -12.94 1.68 -13.56
N PRO A 9 -13.97 1.70 -14.43
CA PRO A 9 -15.35 1.99 -14.03
C PRO A 9 -15.87 1.15 -12.85
N ARG A 10 -15.42 -0.10 -12.74
CA ARG A 10 -15.82 -1.02 -11.66
C ARG A 10 -15.46 -0.50 -10.26
N TYR A 11 -14.25 0.01 -10.05
CA TYR A 11 -13.82 0.43 -8.72
C TYR A 11 -14.48 1.73 -8.28
N GLN A 12 -14.84 2.59 -9.24
CA GLN A 12 -15.69 3.74 -8.99
C GLN A 12 -17.09 3.29 -8.53
N THR A 13 -17.71 2.31 -9.21
CA THR A 13 -18.99 1.73 -8.78
C THR A 13 -18.91 1.16 -7.37
N MET A 14 -17.86 0.38 -7.06
CA MET A 14 -17.67 -0.15 -5.71
C MET A 14 -17.59 0.97 -4.66
N LYS A 15 -16.86 2.05 -4.95
CA LYS A 15 -16.78 3.22 -4.07
C LYS A 15 -18.16 3.85 -3.87
N ASP A 16 -18.91 4.04 -4.95
CA ASP A 16 -20.24 4.66 -4.91
C ASP A 16 -21.26 3.77 -4.16
N GLU A 17 -21.06 2.45 -4.15
CA GLU A 17 -21.78 1.46 -3.33
C GLU A 17 -21.32 1.43 -1.86
N GLY A 18 -20.32 2.23 -1.48
CA GLY A 18 -19.84 2.38 -0.11
C GLY A 18 -18.67 1.48 0.27
N ALA A 19 -18.00 0.83 -0.69
CA ALA A 19 -16.79 0.05 -0.41
C ALA A 19 -15.67 0.95 0.14
N SER A 20 -14.93 0.44 1.12
CA SER A 20 -13.77 1.14 1.67
C SER A 20 -12.58 1.09 0.71
N ALA A 21 -11.57 1.96 0.94
CA ALA A 21 -10.32 1.92 0.19
C ALA A 21 -9.61 0.55 0.31
N THR A 22 -9.70 -0.08 1.49
CA THR A 22 -9.16 -1.42 1.77
C THR A 22 -9.87 -2.50 0.95
N ASP A 23 -11.19 -2.43 0.85
CA ASP A 23 -11.98 -3.40 0.06
C ASP A 23 -11.65 -3.28 -1.43
N ILE A 24 -11.53 -2.05 -1.94
CA ILE A 24 -11.14 -1.79 -3.33
C ILE A 24 -9.70 -2.25 -3.57
N TYR A 25 -8.76 -1.99 -2.65
CA TYR A 25 -7.39 -2.50 -2.77
C TYR A 25 -7.38 -4.03 -2.89
N ARG A 26 -8.11 -4.74 -2.02
CA ARG A 26 -8.23 -6.21 -2.09
C ARG A 26 -8.83 -6.68 -3.43
N ALA A 27 -9.82 -5.97 -3.95
CA ALA A 27 -10.39 -6.27 -5.26
C ALA A 27 -9.36 -6.10 -6.39
N THR A 28 -8.55 -5.04 -6.36
CA THR A 28 -7.48 -4.84 -7.36
C THR A 28 -6.42 -5.95 -7.32
N VAL A 29 -6.11 -6.46 -6.12
CA VAL A 29 -5.21 -7.63 -5.97
C VAL A 29 -5.85 -8.88 -6.56
N ALA A 30 -7.13 -9.15 -6.24
CA ALA A 30 -7.86 -10.31 -6.75
C ALA A 30 -8.01 -10.28 -8.28
N ASP A 31 -8.14 -9.10 -8.86
CA ASP A 31 -8.21 -8.88 -10.31
C ASP A 31 -6.82 -8.93 -10.99
N GLY A 32 -5.73 -9.10 -10.23
CA GLY A 32 -4.37 -9.22 -10.78
C GLY A 32 -3.79 -7.89 -11.30
N VAL A 33 -4.31 -6.75 -10.85
CA VAL A 33 -3.80 -5.42 -11.21
C VAL A 33 -2.36 -5.27 -10.73
N ASP A 34 -1.50 -4.59 -11.48
CA ASP A 34 -0.11 -4.40 -11.05
C ASP A 34 -0.01 -3.56 -9.75
N PRO A 35 0.97 -3.81 -8.87
CA PRO A 35 1.03 -3.14 -7.56
C PRO A 35 1.08 -1.61 -7.60
N ILE A 36 1.67 -1.03 -8.65
CA ILE A 36 1.73 0.43 -8.79
C ILE A 36 0.36 0.97 -9.18
N ALA A 37 -0.35 0.30 -10.09
CA ALA A 37 -1.72 0.66 -10.44
C ALA A 37 -2.69 0.43 -9.29
N GLN A 38 -2.53 -0.61 -8.47
CA GLN A 38 -3.34 -0.82 -7.25
C GLN A 38 -3.31 0.42 -6.35
N LEU A 39 -2.11 0.91 -6.01
CA LEU A 39 -1.92 2.12 -5.21
C LEU A 39 -2.46 3.36 -5.91
N ARG A 40 -2.28 3.48 -7.23
CA ARG A 40 -2.79 4.62 -7.99
C ARG A 40 -4.31 4.70 -7.98
N ILE A 41 -4.99 3.57 -8.17
CA ILE A 41 -6.45 3.48 -8.18
C ILE A 41 -7.04 3.97 -6.86
N VAL A 42 -6.56 3.43 -5.72
CA VAL A 42 -7.08 3.86 -4.41
C VAL A 42 -6.78 5.34 -4.11
N ARG A 43 -5.62 5.86 -4.57
CA ARG A 43 -5.29 7.28 -4.42
C ARG A 43 -6.22 8.18 -5.20
N GLU A 44 -6.46 7.86 -6.47
CA GLU A 44 -7.33 8.65 -7.33
C GLU A 44 -8.78 8.61 -6.85
N LEU A 45 -9.25 7.43 -6.43
CA LEU A 45 -10.62 7.26 -5.97
C LEU A 45 -10.88 7.98 -4.64
N PHE A 46 -9.93 7.97 -3.70
CA PHE A 46 -10.15 8.50 -2.35
C PHE A 46 -9.42 9.81 -2.05
N GLY A 47 -8.65 10.35 -3.01
CA GLY A 47 -7.86 11.57 -2.81
C GLY A 47 -6.66 11.38 -1.88
N LEU A 48 -6.13 10.15 -1.77
CA LEU A 48 -5.06 9.81 -0.84
C LEU A 48 -3.67 10.20 -1.36
N THR A 49 -2.80 10.55 -0.44
CA THR A 49 -1.36 10.61 -0.66
C THR A 49 -0.80 9.19 -0.91
N LEU A 50 0.47 9.13 -1.35
CA LEU A 50 1.13 7.84 -1.53
C LEU A 50 1.32 7.08 -0.21
N VAL A 51 1.58 7.82 0.88
CA VAL A 51 1.78 7.25 2.22
C VAL A 51 0.49 6.61 2.70
N GLU A 52 -0.63 7.34 2.71
CA GLU A 52 -1.93 6.83 3.13
C GLU A 52 -2.38 5.63 2.29
N ALA A 53 -2.16 5.66 0.97
CA ALA A 53 -2.47 4.51 0.12
C ALA A 53 -1.62 3.28 0.42
N LYS A 54 -0.37 3.50 0.86
CA LYS A 54 0.50 2.41 1.28
C LYS A 54 0.04 1.85 2.64
N GLU A 55 -0.46 2.67 3.55
CA GLU A 55 -1.12 2.18 4.76
C GLU A 55 -2.38 1.37 4.45
N VAL A 56 -3.20 1.79 3.49
CA VAL A 56 -4.34 0.98 2.99
C VAL A 56 -3.87 -0.38 2.50
N SER A 57 -2.74 -0.44 1.77
CA SER A 57 -2.19 -1.73 1.32
C SER A 57 -1.79 -2.65 2.48
N LEU A 58 -1.19 -2.09 3.53
CA LEU A 58 -0.77 -2.85 4.72
C LEU A 58 -1.99 -3.37 5.49
N ALA A 59 -2.97 -2.49 5.72
CA ALA A 59 -4.24 -2.84 6.36
C ALA A 59 -4.97 -3.93 5.56
N ALA A 60 -4.95 -3.86 4.23
CA ALA A 60 -5.56 -4.87 3.35
C ALA A 60 -4.92 -6.25 3.51
N MET A 61 -3.60 -6.31 3.73
CA MET A 61 -2.82 -7.54 3.96
C MET A 61 -2.93 -8.07 5.40
N GLY A 62 -3.67 -7.38 6.28
CA GLY A 62 -3.82 -7.78 7.67
C GLY A 62 -2.65 -7.36 8.56
N CYS A 63 -1.83 -6.39 8.14
CA CYS A 63 -0.88 -5.71 9.01
C CYS A 63 -1.61 -4.56 9.71
N PRO A 64 -1.88 -4.66 11.03
CA PRO A 64 -2.56 -3.58 11.77
C PRO A 64 -1.62 -2.39 12.07
N GLN A 65 -0.33 -2.56 11.84
CA GLN A 65 0.70 -1.55 12.09
C GLN A 65 0.74 -0.51 10.96
N SER A 66 0.93 0.75 11.36
CA SER A 66 1.21 1.87 10.46
C SER A 66 2.58 1.73 9.79
N LEU A 67 2.82 2.51 8.74
CA LEU A 67 4.12 2.53 8.09
C LEU A 67 5.23 2.97 9.03
N ASP A 68 4.98 3.99 9.87
CA ASP A 68 5.95 4.52 10.80
C ASP A 68 6.37 3.47 11.84
N GLU A 69 5.42 2.67 12.33
CA GLU A 69 5.72 1.57 13.26
C GLU A 69 6.57 0.47 12.60
N ILE A 70 6.29 0.12 11.35
CA ILE A 70 7.06 -0.88 10.61
C ILE A 70 8.48 -0.37 10.31
N GLN A 71 8.62 0.89 9.91
CA GLN A 71 9.90 1.50 9.58
C GLN A 71 10.76 1.74 10.82
N GLY A 72 10.15 2.15 11.94
CA GLY A 72 10.84 2.32 13.21
C GLY A 72 11.47 1.00 13.71
N GLY A 73 10.72 -0.09 13.71
CA GLY A 73 11.25 -1.40 14.10
C GLY A 73 12.36 -1.90 13.16
N LEU A 74 12.23 -1.67 11.84
CA LEU A 74 13.27 -2.06 10.89
C LEU A 74 14.59 -1.30 11.12
N ALA A 75 14.53 -0.03 11.51
CA ALA A 75 15.72 0.75 11.81
C ALA A 75 16.46 0.19 13.04
N GLU A 76 15.72 -0.14 14.11
CA GLU A 76 16.27 -0.75 15.32
C GLU A 76 16.89 -2.13 15.03
N ASP A 77 16.19 -2.99 14.28
CA ASP A 77 16.69 -4.31 13.90
C ASP A 77 17.97 -4.23 13.04
N LEU A 78 18.05 -3.24 12.14
CA LEU A 78 19.22 -3.00 11.30
C LEU A 78 20.40 -2.46 12.11
N GLU A 79 20.16 -1.55 13.05
CA GLU A 79 21.19 -1.04 13.96
C GLU A 79 21.77 -2.17 14.81
N GLN A 80 20.91 -3.03 15.38
CA GLN A 80 21.35 -4.19 16.15
C GLN A 80 22.16 -5.18 15.29
N ALA A 81 21.70 -5.49 14.08
CA ALA A 81 22.40 -6.40 13.18
C ALA A 81 23.78 -5.87 12.75
N LEU A 82 23.94 -4.55 12.62
CA LEU A 82 25.21 -3.91 12.30
C LEU A 82 26.16 -3.84 13.50
N GLU A 83 25.65 -3.73 14.73
CA GLU A 83 26.45 -3.80 15.96
C GLU A 83 26.92 -5.23 16.29
N GLU A 84 26.14 -6.24 15.89
CA GLU A 84 26.45 -7.66 16.07
C GLU A 84 27.43 -8.25 15.04
N GLU A 85 28.01 -7.44 14.13
CA GLU A 85 29.20 -7.84 13.36
C GLU A 85 30.50 -7.47 14.11
N PRO A 86 31.07 -8.37 14.95
CA PRO A 86 32.43 -8.21 15.40
C PRO A 86 33.33 -8.50 14.20
N ASN A 87 33.77 -7.44 13.53
CA ASN A 87 34.99 -7.33 12.72
C ASN A 87 35.72 -8.69 12.57
N SER A 88 35.25 -9.53 11.64
CA SER A 88 35.90 -10.82 11.36
C SER A 88 37.24 -10.52 10.70
N LYS A 89 38.28 -10.47 11.54
CA LYS A 89 39.69 -10.52 11.16
C LYS A 89 40.08 -11.93 10.73
#